data_AF-A0A2M9BTC7-F1
#
_entry.id   AF-A0A2M9BTC7-F1
#
_cell.length_a   1.000
_cell.length_b   1.000
_cell.length_c   1.000
_cell.angle_alpha   90.00
_cell.angle_beta   90.00
_cell.angle_gamma   90.00
#
_symmetry.space_group_name_H-M   'P 1'
#
loop_
_entity.id
_entity.type
_entity.pdbx_description
1 polymer ?
#
loop_
_entity_poly.entity_id
_entity_poly.type
_entity_poly.pdbx_seq_one_letter_code
_entity_poly.pdbx_strand_id
1 'polypeptide(L)'
;MLLALLATSGRAQQPAPLQVQRLTLPAELAAHNNQFSGLYISHNQLFLLSESRLLDQDRPEGKIYSIALPDLARKLTDTAYVLPYRKYHLAGLEQLQARIAAAGQVYEGLEALVITGSTVYLSVETATASSTCYLLQGQLRDSVIQMNPAFLLPVPKPTAADGAHIYNAGFEALAPSKRGLTAFFEFNSFPAGSYAYPIRTPRQGPARLFLPQPVQPLPFRITDVTATGKNRFTALNYFFRGEDDKVYRPADADPNSALVKPAGTYRSYSRLIVLRRRGKSYTWQPLGEFPAEYMGYNWEGIAAYQQGYLVINDTYTPQKPYRSTLLYVQPGRP
;
A
#
# COMPACT_ATOMS: atom_id res chain seq x y z
N MET A 1 -41.40 10.31 -36.77
CA MET A 1 -40.88 9.66 -35.54
C MET A 1 -39.38 9.87 -35.50
N LEU A 2 -38.89 10.86 -34.74
CA LEU A 2 -37.47 11.11 -34.54
C LEU A 2 -37.17 10.76 -33.08
N LEU A 3 -36.43 9.67 -32.84
CA LEU A 3 -35.98 9.28 -31.51
C LEU A 3 -34.81 10.21 -31.12
N ALA A 4 -35.06 11.14 -30.21
CA ALA A 4 -34.01 11.88 -29.53
C ALA A 4 -33.37 10.96 -28.47
N LEU A 5 -32.18 10.42 -28.76
CA LEU A 5 -31.30 9.86 -27.75
C LEU A 5 -30.74 11.02 -26.91
N LEU A 6 -31.33 11.24 -25.74
CA LEU A 6 -30.72 12.02 -24.68
C LEU A 6 -29.47 11.27 -24.17
N ALA A 7 -28.31 11.65 -24.69
CA ALA A 7 -27.04 11.34 -24.07
C ALA A 7 -26.98 12.06 -22.72
N THR A 8 -27.34 11.36 -21.65
CA THR A 8 -27.02 11.82 -20.29
C THR A 8 -25.50 11.72 -20.14
N SER A 9 -24.82 12.85 -20.35
CA SER A 9 -23.44 13.05 -19.94
C SER A 9 -23.37 12.75 -18.44
N GLY A 10 -22.80 11.59 -18.12
CA GLY A 10 -22.52 11.21 -16.74
C GLY A 10 -21.56 12.22 -16.14
N ARG A 11 -22.10 13.21 -15.42
CA ARG A 11 -21.29 13.97 -14.46
C ARG A 11 -20.70 12.94 -13.51
N ALA A 12 -19.39 12.76 -13.59
CA ALA A 12 -18.65 12.00 -12.59
C ALA A 12 -19.01 12.60 -11.23
N GLN A 13 -19.81 11.86 -10.46
CA GLN A 13 -20.24 12.27 -9.13
C GLN A 13 -18.97 12.45 -8.31
N GLN A 14 -18.71 13.66 -7.81
CA GLN A 14 -17.55 13.90 -6.96
C GLN A 14 -17.63 12.94 -5.77
N PRO A 15 -16.52 12.27 -5.41
CA PRO A 15 -16.55 11.29 -4.33
C PRO A 15 -16.96 11.99 -3.03
N ALA A 16 -17.85 11.36 -2.25
CA ALA A 16 -18.22 11.91 -0.95
C ALA A 16 -16.97 12.01 -0.04
N PRO A 17 -16.88 13.06 0.80
CA PRO A 17 -15.79 13.14 1.77
C PRO A 17 -15.87 11.97 2.75
N LEU A 18 -14.69 11.43 3.10
CA LEU A 18 -14.56 10.39 4.11
C LEU A 18 -14.81 10.97 5.51
N GLN A 19 -15.57 10.24 6.33
CA GLN A 19 -15.65 10.52 7.76
C GLN A 19 -14.41 9.94 8.43
N VAL A 20 -13.75 10.73 9.27
CA VAL A 20 -12.46 10.35 9.87
C VAL A 20 -12.53 10.47 11.38
N GLN A 21 -12.09 9.42 12.06
CA GLN A 21 -11.80 9.42 13.48
C GLN A 21 -10.33 9.08 13.68
N ARG A 22 -9.60 9.93 14.41
CA ARG A 22 -8.20 9.69 14.75
C ARG A 22 -8.09 8.77 15.97
N LEU A 23 -7.24 7.75 15.89
CA LEU A 23 -6.90 6.87 17.00
C LEU A 23 -5.50 7.22 17.50
N THR A 24 -5.39 7.64 18.77
CA THR A 24 -4.09 7.89 19.38
C THR A 24 -3.32 6.58 19.53
N LEU A 25 -2.14 6.54 18.93
CA LEU A 25 -1.19 5.43 19.04
C LEU A 25 -0.33 5.57 20.31
N PRO A 26 0.11 4.45 20.92
CA PRO A 26 1.15 4.45 21.95
C PRO A 26 2.44 5.13 21.46
N ALA A 27 3.22 5.69 22.38
CA ALA A 27 4.40 6.51 22.05
C ALA A 27 5.40 5.80 21.12
N GLU A 28 5.64 4.50 21.33
CA GLU A 28 6.53 3.73 20.46
C GLU A 28 6.01 3.63 19.02
N LEU A 29 4.71 3.35 18.84
CA LEU A 29 4.11 3.26 17.51
C LEU A 29 4.02 4.64 16.85
N ALA A 30 3.84 5.72 17.60
CA ALA A 30 3.75 7.07 17.06
C ALA A 30 5.11 7.73 16.76
N ALA A 31 6.22 7.09 17.14
CA ALA A 31 7.55 7.69 17.10
C ALA A 31 8.02 7.98 15.67
N HIS A 32 8.70 9.11 15.48
CA HIS A 32 9.17 9.56 14.16
C HIS A 32 10.21 8.66 13.49
N ASN A 33 10.87 7.79 14.26
CA ASN A 33 11.83 6.79 13.79
C ASN A 33 11.18 5.43 13.53
N ASN A 34 9.85 5.34 13.57
CA ASN A 34 9.10 4.11 13.31
C ASN A 34 8.20 4.29 12.08
N GLN A 35 8.81 4.25 10.89
CA GLN A 35 8.09 4.32 9.61
C GLN A 35 7.33 3.01 9.37
N PHE A 36 6.10 3.15 8.87
CA PHE A 36 5.21 2.05 8.53
C PHE A 36 4.94 2.07 7.03
N SER A 37 4.80 0.87 6.48
CA SER A 37 4.62 0.65 5.04
C SER A 37 3.44 -0.25 4.71
N GLY A 38 2.62 -0.64 5.70
CA GLY A 38 1.45 -1.45 5.39
C GLY A 38 0.63 -1.88 6.60
N LEU A 39 -0.65 -2.15 6.36
CA LEU A 39 -1.56 -2.71 7.36
C LEU A 39 -2.18 -4.03 6.88
N TYR A 40 -2.39 -4.96 7.81
CA TYR A 40 -3.13 -6.18 7.49
C TYR A 40 -3.93 -6.70 8.67
N ILE A 41 -5.17 -7.13 8.45
CA ILE A 41 -5.98 -7.76 9.50
C ILE A 41 -5.95 -9.28 9.35
N SER A 42 -5.56 -9.97 10.43
CA SER A 42 -5.58 -11.43 10.53
C SER A 42 -5.70 -11.87 11.99
N HIS A 43 -6.21 -13.07 12.27
CA HIS A 43 -6.31 -13.64 13.63
C HIS A 43 -6.90 -12.67 14.68
N ASN A 44 -7.92 -11.88 14.33
CA ASN A 44 -8.53 -10.89 15.22
C ASN A 44 -7.54 -9.81 15.72
N GLN A 45 -6.55 -9.48 14.90
CA GLN A 45 -5.55 -8.44 15.15
C GLN A 45 -5.35 -7.57 13.90
N LEU A 46 -5.06 -6.28 14.10
CA LEU A 46 -4.45 -5.42 13.10
C LEU A 46 -2.94 -5.57 13.22
N PHE A 47 -2.27 -5.92 12.13
CA PHE A 47 -0.82 -5.91 12.00
C PHE A 47 -0.36 -4.63 11.31
N LEU A 48 0.75 -4.06 11.79
CA LEU A 48 1.38 -2.86 11.26
C LEU A 48 2.82 -3.21 10.88
N LEU A 49 3.14 -3.14 9.59
CA LEU A 49 4.47 -3.43 9.06
C LEU A 49 5.37 -2.20 9.22
N SER A 50 6.49 -2.34 9.94
CA SER A 50 7.54 -1.32 9.90
C SER A 50 8.38 -1.50 8.64
N GLU A 51 8.72 -0.39 8.00
CA GLU A 51 9.44 -0.39 6.74
C GLU A 51 10.87 -0.95 6.87
N SER A 52 11.47 -0.87 8.04
CA SER A 52 12.75 -1.53 8.33
C SER A 52 13.86 -1.16 7.32
N ARG A 53 14.01 0.15 7.04
CA ARG A 53 14.99 0.71 6.09
C ARG A 53 16.44 0.51 6.56
N LEU A 54 17.38 0.34 5.62
CA LEU A 54 18.81 0.17 5.92
C LEU A 54 19.59 1.49 6.11
N LEU A 55 19.06 2.62 5.61
CA LEU A 55 19.79 3.89 5.51
C LEU A 55 19.73 4.75 6.79
N ASP A 56 18.88 4.38 7.75
CA ASP A 56 18.85 5.08 9.03
C ASP A 56 20.07 4.65 9.85
N GLN A 57 20.80 5.64 10.40
CA GLN A 57 22.06 5.43 11.15
C GLN A 57 21.93 4.43 12.32
N ASP A 58 20.70 4.16 12.75
CA ASP A 58 20.37 3.26 13.86
C ASP A 58 20.01 1.83 13.42
N ARG A 59 19.97 1.52 12.11
CA ARG A 59 19.54 0.22 11.54
C ARG A 59 18.34 -0.36 12.30
N PRO A 60 17.17 0.30 12.24
CA PRO A 60 16.03 -0.10 13.05
C PRO A 60 15.71 -1.58 12.82
N GLU A 61 15.49 -2.27 13.93
CA GLU A 61 15.10 -3.67 13.94
C GLU A 61 13.92 -3.94 13.00
N GLY A 62 14.07 -4.97 12.15
CA GLY A 62 12.98 -5.49 11.34
C GLY A 62 11.85 -6.02 12.22
N LYS A 63 10.69 -5.34 12.19
CA LYS A 63 9.60 -5.62 13.13
C LYS A 63 8.22 -5.40 12.54
N ILE A 64 7.26 -6.15 13.07
CA ILE A 64 5.84 -5.98 12.84
C ILE A 64 5.17 -5.79 14.19
N TYR A 65 4.20 -4.89 14.26
CA TYR A 65 3.38 -4.72 15.46
C TYR A 65 2.01 -5.35 15.25
N SER A 66 1.33 -5.70 16.35
CA SER A 66 -0.10 -6.01 16.30
C SER A 66 -0.88 -5.34 17.41
N ILE A 67 -2.12 -4.96 17.10
CA ILE A 67 -3.11 -4.45 18.05
C ILE A 67 -4.34 -5.35 17.93
N ALA A 68 -4.91 -5.82 19.03
CA ALA A 68 -6.10 -6.66 18.97
C ALA A 68 -7.30 -5.83 18.48
N LEU A 69 -8.15 -6.42 17.62
CA LEU A 69 -9.34 -5.71 17.13
C LEU A 69 -10.32 -5.29 18.25
N PRO A 70 -10.52 -6.08 19.33
CA PRO A 70 -11.34 -5.62 20.46
C PRO A 70 -10.79 -4.35 21.13
N ASP A 71 -9.47 -4.19 21.20
CA ASP A 71 -8.84 -2.98 21.75
C ASP A 71 -9.05 -1.77 20.84
N LEU A 72 -8.98 -1.97 19.51
CA LEU A 72 -9.33 -0.94 18.54
C LEU A 72 -10.80 -0.55 18.63
N ALA A 73 -11.71 -1.52 18.78
CA ALA A 73 -13.14 -1.25 19.00
C ALA A 73 -13.37 -0.42 20.26
N ARG A 74 -12.69 -0.75 21.37
CA ARG A 74 -12.75 0.05 22.60
C ARG A 74 -12.18 1.45 22.39
N LYS A 75 -11.05 1.60 21.71
CA LYS A 75 -10.44 2.91 21.43
C LYS A 75 -11.34 3.83 20.61
N LEU A 76 -12.16 3.27 19.74
CA LEU A 76 -13.13 4.03 18.94
C LEU A 76 -14.25 4.65 19.79
N THR A 77 -14.59 4.05 20.93
CA THR A 77 -15.65 4.56 21.84
C THR A 77 -15.09 5.28 23.07
N ASP A 78 -13.89 4.88 23.52
CA ASP A 78 -13.16 5.44 24.65
C ASP A 78 -11.81 5.97 24.15
N THR A 79 -11.77 7.26 23.81
CA THR A 79 -10.57 7.90 23.28
C THR A 79 -9.44 8.02 24.32
N ALA A 80 -9.73 7.84 25.61
CA ALA A 80 -8.73 7.81 26.67
C ALA A 80 -8.05 6.43 26.83
N TYR A 81 -8.66 5.36 26.31
CA TYR A 81 -8.08 4.01 26.36
C TYR A 81 -6.69 3.97 25.70
N VAL A 82 -5.69 3.40 26.38
CA VAL A 82 -4.35 3.21 25.82
C VAL A 82 -4.31 1.88 25.10
N LEU A 83 -4.01 1.90 23.79
CA LEU A 83 -3.97 0.68 22.97
C LEU A 83 -2.81 -0.22 23.42
N PRO A 84 -3.05 -1.43 23.93
CA PRO A 84 -2.00 -2.42 24.08
C PRO A 84 -1.54 -2.87 22.69
N TYR A 85 -0.26 -3.23 22.57
CA TYR A 85 0.30 -3.75 21.34
C TYR A 85 1.30 -4.86 21.63
N ARG A 86 1.53 -5.71 20.63
CA ARG A 86 2.60 -6.71 20.62
C ARG A 86 3.60 -6.35 19.53
N LYS A 87 4.88 -6.60 19.78
CA LYS A 87 5.96 -6.50 18.80
C LYS A 87 6.38 -7.90 18.37
N TYR A 88 6.61 -8.08 17.07
CA TYR A 88 7.13 -9.29 16.46
C TYR A 88 8.46 -8.98 15.79
N HIS A 89 9.48 -9.75 16.15
CA HIS A 89 10.80 -9.69 15.54
C HIS A 89 10.81 -10.47 14.22
N LEU A 90 11.44 -9.93 13.17
CA LEU A 90 11.61 -10.60 11.88
C LEU A 90 12.92 -11.41 11.86
N ALA A 91 12.92 -12.58 12.52
CA ALA A 91 14.11 -13.41 12.64
C ALA A 91 14.54 -13.99 11.27
N GLY A 92 15.79 -13.74 10.86
CA GLY A 92 16.35 -14.20 9.59
C GLY A 92 16.18 -13.23 8.42
N LEU A 93 15.66 -12.01 8.65
CA LEU A 93 15.57 -10.97 7.63
C LEU A 93 16.96 -10.56 7.11
N GLU A 94 17.94 -10.48 8.00
CA GLU A 94 19.33 -10.10 7.68
C GLU A 94 19.97 -11.08 6.67
N GLN A 95 19.64 -12.37 6.76
CA GLN A 95 20.12 -13.38 5.82
C GLN A 95 19.51 -13.17 4.42
N LEU A 96 18.23 -12.81 4.36
CA LEU A 96 17.56 -12.50 3.10
C LEU A 96 18.12 -11.20 2.48
N GLN A 97 18.36 -10.17 3.30
CA GLN A 97 19.01 -8.93 2.86
C GLN A 97 20.40 -9.19 2.28
N ALA A 98 21.22 -10.01 2.94
CA ALA A 98 22.54 -10.40 2.43
C ALA A 98 22.45 -11.12 1.08
N ARG A 99 21.43 -11.96 0.87
CA ARG A 99 21.19 -12.63 -0.42
C ARG A 99 20.75 -11.67 -1.52
N ILE A 100 19.94 -10.65 -1.19
CA ILE A 100 19.56 -9.58 -2.13
C ILE A 100 20.81 -8.81 -2.56
N ALA A 101 21.66 -8.42 -1.60
CA ALA A 101 22.92 -7.75 -1.87
C ALA A 101 23.88 -8.61 -2.72
N ALA A 102 23.99 -9.90 -2.42
CA ALA A 102 24.80 -10.85 -3.20
C ALA A 102 24.30 -11.03 -4.65
N ALA A 103 23.02 -10.77 -4.91
CA ALA A 103 22.44 -10.72 -6.25
C ALA A 103 22.62 -9.35 -6.96
N GLY A 104 23.42 -8.45 -6.37
CA GLY A 104 23.70 -7.12 -6.92
C GLY A 104 22.51 -6.16 -6.85
N GLN A 105 21.49 -6.44 -6.03
CA GLN A 105 20.36 -5.54 -5.81
C GLN A 105 20.54 -4.79 -4.48
N VAL A 106 19.97 -3.60 -4.37
CA VAL A 106 20.07 -2.75 -3.17
C VAL A 106 18.72 -2.71 -2.46
N TYR A 107 18.64 -3.29 -1.27
CA TYR A 107 17.45 -3.25 -0.41
C TYR A 107 17.17 -1.83 0.10
N GLU A 108 15.91 -1.39 0.06
CA GLU A 108 15.49 -0.09 0.59
C GLU A 108 14.52 -0.23 1.78
N GLY A 109 13.55 -1.13 1.71
CA GLY A 109 12.54 -1.30 2.76
C GLY A 109 11.64 -2.51 2.53
N LEU A 110 10.85 -2.86 3.56
CA LEU A 110 9.70 -3.75 3.44
C LEU A 110 8.48 -2.91 3.13
N GLU A 111 7.70 -3.27 2.11
CA GLU A 111 6.64 -2.36 1.63
C GLU A 111 5.21 -2.90 1.69
N ALA A 112 4.99 -4.19 1.95
CA ALA A 112 3.64 -4.73 1.98
C ALA A 112 3.56 -5.99 2.82
N LEU A 113 2.38 -6.24 3.39
CA LEU A 113 2.14 -7.37 4.28
C LEU A 113 0.87 -8.14 3.89
N VAL A 114 0.98 -9.46 3.75
CA VAL A 114 -0.18 -10.36 3.70
C VAL A 114 0.04 -11.54 4.63
N ILE A 115 -0.98 -11.87 5.44
CA ILE A 115 -0.97 -13.04 6.32
C ILE A 115 -2.05 -14.03 5.87
N THR A 116 -1.67 -15.28 5.60
CA THR A 116 -2.57 -16.38 5.22
C THR A 116 -2.33 -17.59 6.13
N GLY A 117 -3.27 -17.87 7.04
CA GLY A 117 -3.01 -18.78 8.16
C GLY A 117 -1.77 -18.29 8.93
N SER A 118 -0.86 -19.18 9.31
CA SER A 118 0.41 -18.80 9.95
C SER A 118 1.45 -18.23 8.98
N THR A 119 1.22 -18.21 7.67
CA THR A 119 2.23 -17.78 6.69
C THR A 119 2.17 -16.27 6.49
N VAL A 120 3.32 -15.61 6.62
CA VAL A 120 3.50 -14.18 6.38
C VAL A 120 4.20 -13.99 5.05
N TYR A 121 3.74 -13.05 4.23
CA TYR A 121 4.36 -12.62 3.00
C TYR A 121 4.68 -11.14 3.08
N LEU A 122 5.89 -10.77 2.66
CA LEU A 122 6.39 -9.40 2.68
C LEU A 122 6.95 -9.03 1.31
N SER A 123 6.65 -7.85 0.78
CA SER A 123 7.41 -7.30 -0.34
C SER A 123 8.63 -6.53 0.17
N VAL A 124 9.63 -6.40 -0.70
CA VAL A 124 10.82 -5.61 -0.49
C VAL A 124 10.95 -4.61 -1.63
N GLU A 125 11.06 -3.33 -1.29
CA GLU A 125 11.54 -2.32 -2.22
C GLU A 125 13.06 -2.41 -2.37
N THR A 126 13.49 -2.12 -3.59
CA THR A 126 14.90 -2.04 -3.95
C THR A 126 15.12 -0.80 -4.79
N ALA A 127 16.34 -0.26 -4.71
CA ALA A 127 16.76 0.96 -5.39
C ALA A 127 16.26 1.07 -6.83
N THR A 128 16.03 2.29 -7.30
CA THR A 128 15.56 2.54 -8.67
C THR A 128 16.41 1.80 -9.72
N ALA A 129 17.74 1.76 -9.56
CA ALA A 129 18.65 1.05 -10.46
C ALA A 129 18.62 -0.50 -10.36
N SER A 130 17.96 -1.05 -9.35
CA SER A 130 17.74 -2.50 -9.21
C SER A 130 16.73 -2.98 -10.24
N SER A 131 16.93 -4.18 -10.76
CA SER A 131 16.07 -4.80 -11.78
C SER A 131 14.86 -5.55 -11.21
N THR A 132 14.92 -5.91 -9.93
CA THR A 132 13.90 -6.71 -9.27
C THR A 132 13.64 -6.24 -7.86
N CYS A 133 12.37 -6.21 -7.47
CA CYS A 133 11.96 -6.26 -6.07
C CYS A 133 11.88 -7.72 -5.61
N TYR A 134 11.54 -7.96 -4.35
CA TYR A 134 11.45 -9.31 -3.81
C TYR A 134 10.17 -9.58 -3.04
N LEU A 135 9.70 -10.82 -3.09
CA LEU A 135 8.72 -11.36 -2.16
C LEU A 135 9.44 -12.31 -1.20
N LEU A 136 9.26 -12.05 0.09
CA LEU A 136 9.74 -12.87 1.19
C LEU A 136 8.59 -13.69 1.76
N GLN A 137 8.94 -14.76 2.47
CA GLN A 137 7.99 -15.59 3.21
C GLN A 137 8.51 -15.86 4.61
N GLY A 138 7.61 -15.87 5.59
CA GLY A 138 7.90 -16.27 6.97
C GLY A 138 6.74 -17.03 7.61
N GLN A 139 6.93 -17.43 8.86
CA GLN A 139 5.92 -18.08 9.69
C GLN A 139 5.70 -17.28 10.97
N LEU A 140 4.45 -16.88 11.20
CA LEU A 140 4.00 -16.25 12.44
C LEU A 140 3.98 -17.28 13.57
N ARG A 141 4.78 -17.04 14.62
CA ARG A 141 4.89 -17.90 15.82
C ARG A 141 5.00 -17.02 17.06
N ASP A 142 4.07 -17.12 18.00
CA ASP A 142 4.10 -16.42 19.29
C ASP A 142 4.39 -14.90 19.20
N SER A 143 5.67 -14.50 19.33
CA SER A 143 6.18 -13.12 19.24
C SER A 143 7.30 -12.95 18.21
N VAL A 144 7.44 -13.88 17.28
CA VAL A 144 8.46 -13.88 16.23
C VAL A 144 7.81 -14.24 14.89
N ILE A 145 8.27 -13.59 13.83
CA ILE A 145 8.02 -14.05 12.47
C ILE A 145 9.32 -14.67 11.98
N GLN A 146 9.33 -16.00 11.91
CA GLN A 146 10.48 -16.74 11.44
C GLN A 146 10.53 -16.66 9.92
N MET A 147 11.45 -15.85 9.39
CA MET A 147 11.66 -15.75 7.94
C MET A 147 12.19 -17.07 7.40
N ASN A 148 11.75 -17.44 6.19
CA ASN A 148 12.21 -18.62 5.48
C ASN A 148 13.41 -18.23 4.59
N PRO A 149 14.66 -18.54 4.98
CA PRO A 149 15.84 -18.12 4.23
C PRO A 149 15.92 -18.80 2.86
N ALA A 150 15.16 -19.88 2.60
CA ALA A 150 15.10 -20.51 1.28
C ALA A 150 14.10 -19.83 0.33
N PHE A 151 13.15 -19.05 0.86
CA PHE A 151 12.17 -18.33 0.05
C PHE A 151 12.61 -16.89 -0.18
N LEU A 152 13.17 -16.65 -1.37
CA LEU A 152 13.47 -15.32 -1.87
C LEU A 152 13.04 -15.28 -3.32
N LEU A 153 11.87 -14.72 -3.59
CA LEU A 153 11.30 -14.69 -4.93
C LEU A 153 11.58 -13.34 -5.58
N PRO A 154 12.48 -13.24 -6.58
CA PRO A 154 12.66 -12.02 -7.33
C PRO A 154 11.41 -11.75 -8.17
N VAL A 155 10.98 -10.49 -8.19
CA VAL A 155 9.84 -10.01 -8.97
C VAL A 155 10.33 -8.85 -9.84
N PRO A 156 10.24 -8.94 -11.18
CA PRO A 156 10.83 -7.95 -12.08
C PRO A 156 10.14 -6.59 -11.98
N LYS A 157 10.93 -5.52 -11.97
CA LYS A 157 10.44 -4.14 -12.09
C LYS A 157 10.14 -3.80 -13.56
N PRO A 158 9.18 -2.92 -13.83
CA PRO A 158 8.90 -2.44 -15.17
C PRO A 158 10.03 -1.54 -15.66
N THR A 159 10.24 -1.51 -16.96
CA THR A 159 11.16 -0.61 -17.64
C THR A 159 10.40 0.28 -18.61
N ALA A 160 10.96 1.46 -18.91
CA ALA A 160 10.52 2.30 -20.01
C ALA A 160 10.86 1.64 -21.36
N ALA A 161 10.39 2.25 -22.46
CA ALA A 161 10.55 1.71 -23.81
C ALA A 161 12.02 1.61 -24.27
N ASP A 162 12.89 2.46 -23.71
CA ASP A 162 14.34 2.46 -23.92
C ASP A 162 15.09 1.48 -22.99
N GLY A 163 14.36 0.74 -22.16
CA GLY A 163 14.93 -0.18 -21.16
C GLY A 163 15.34 0.48 -19.85
N ALA A 164 15.18 1.80 -19.69
CA ALA A 164 15.49 2.48 -18.44
C ALA A 164 14.57 2.02 -17.29
N HIS A 165 15.12 1.95 -16.08
CA HIS A 165 14.32 1.67 -14.88
C HIS A 165 13.37 2.81 -14.58
N ILE A 166 12.13 2.46 -14.25
CA ILE A 166 11.12 3.44 -13.84
C ILE A 166 11.33 3.76 -12.36
N TYR A 167 11.48 5.04 -12.05
CA TYR A 167 11.55 5.55 -10.67
C TYR A 167 10.28 5.15 -9.91
N ASN A 168 10.45 4.73 -8.65
CA ASN A 168 9.35 4.34 -7.77
C ASN A 168 8.36 3.32 -8.37
N ALA A 169 8.92 2.30 -9.00
CA ALA A 169 8.17 1.14 -9.50
C ALA A 169 8.40 -0.09 -8.60
N GLY A 170 8.48 0.12 -7.28
CA GLY A 170 8.50 -0.95 -6.28
C GLY A 170 7.13 -1.60 -6.08
N PHE A 171 7.06 -2.76 -5.42
CA PHE A 171 5.78 -3.37 -5.01
C PHE A 171 5.40 -2.92 -3.61
N GLU A 172 4.51 -1.94 -3.52
CA GLU A 172 4.00 -1.44 -2.24
C GLU A 172 2.66 -2.05 -1.84
N ALA A 173 2.01 -2.78 -2.75
CA ALA A 173 0.69 -3.32 -2.47
C ALA A 173 0.63 -4.83 -2.75
N LEU A 174 0.30 -5.60 -1.71
CA LEU A 174 0.03 -7.04 -1.80
C LEU A 174 -1.42 -7.33 -1.39
N ALA A 175 -2.13 -8.11 -2.22
CA ALA A 175 -3.49 -8.56 -1.89
C ALA A 175 -3.61 -10.08 -1.96
N PRO A 176 -4.36 -10.72 -1.04
CA PRO A 176 -4.70 -12.13 -1.19
C PRO A 176 -5.60 -12.34 -2.41
N SER A 177 -5.36 -13.42 -3.13
CA SER A 177 -6.17 -13.85 -4.28
C SER A 177 -6.52 -15.33 -4.17
N LYS A 178 -7.49 -15.79 -4.98
CA LYS A 178 -7.92 -17.21 -4.97
C LYS A 178 -6.79 -18.22 -5.21
N ARG A 179 -5.67 -17.81 -5.81
CA ARG A 179 -4.58 -18.70 -6.25
C ARG A 179 -3.22 -18.31 -5.66
N GLY A 180 -3.20 -17.45 -4.64
CA GLY A 180 -1.96 -16.91 -4.06
C GLY A 180 -2.12 -15.44 -3.75
N LEU A 181 -1.22 -14.61 -4.27
CA LEU A 181 -1.19 -13.17 -4.04
C LEU A 181 -1.35 -12.41 -5.37
N THR A 182 -1.64 -11.13 -5.27
CA THR A 182 -1.45 -10.17 -6.35
C THR A 182 -0.57 -9.04 -5.83
N ALA A 183 0.50 -8.74 -6.55
CA ALA A 183 1.36 -7.60 -6.28
C ALA A 183 1.04 -6.46 -7.25
N PHE A 184 0.85 -5.27 -6.72
CA PHE A 184 0.67 -4.02 -7.45
C PHE A 184 1.91 -3.16 -7.21
N PHE A 185 2.29 -2.40 -8.23
CA PHE A 185 3.37 -1.44 -8.09
C PHE A 185 2.91 -0.22 -7.30
N GLU A 186 3.83 0.62 -6.86
CA GLU A 186 3.51 1.98 -6.38
C GLU A 186 2.97 2.81 -7.55
N PHE A 187 3.80 3.02 -8.56
CA PHE A 187 3.40 3.64 -9.82
C PHE A 187 2.67 2.65 -10.74
N ASN A 188 1.45 2.97 -11.20
CA ASN A 188 0.68 2.11 -12.11
C ASN A 188 0.16 2.86 -13.34
N SER A 189 1.01 3.68 -13.97
CA SER A 189 0.70 4.38 -15.23
C SER A 189 1.88 4.31 -16.21
N PHE A 190 2.28 3.09 -16.59
CA PHE A 190 3.45 2.88 -17.44
C PHE A 190 3.14 3.14 -18.92
N PRO A 191 4.11 3.68 -19.70
CA PRO A 191 3.93 3.92 -21.13
C PRO A 191 3.56 2.67 -21.95
N ALA A 192 4.10 1.50 -21.58
CA ALA A 192 3.84 0.22 -22.25
C ALA A 192 2.56 -0.50 -21.75
N GLY A 193 1.81 0.15 -20.85
CA GLY A 193 0.60 -0.41 -20.22
C GLY A 193 0.85 -0.84 -18.78
N SER A 194 -0.11 -0.54 -17.91
CA SER A 194 -0.05 -0.87 -16.48
C SER A 194 -0.51 -2.29 -16.20
N TYR A 195 0.10 -2.94 -15.22
CA TYR A 195 -0.20 -4.31 -14.86
C TYR A 195 0.12 -4.63 -13.40
N ALA A 196 -0.45 -5.73 -12.91
CA ALA A 196 -0.17 -6.33 -11.62
C ALA A 196 0.32 -7.76 -11.80
N TYR A 197 1.13 -8.27 -10.86
CA TYR A 197 1.62 -9.64 -10.90
C TYR A 197 0.76 -10.57 -10.05
N PRO A 198 0.07 -11.58 -10.64
CA PRO A 198 -0.55 -12.64 -9.89
C PRO A 198 0.51 -13.66 -9.44
N ILE A 199 1.00 -13.53 -8.21
CA ILE A 199 2.02 -14.42 -7.66
C ILE A 199 1.35 -15.70 -7.16
N ARG A 200 1.68 -16.82 -7.79
CA ARG A 200 1.22 -18.14 -7.35
C ARG A 200 2.25 -18.74 -6.41
N THR A 201 1.81 -19.43 -5.37
CA THR A 201 2.76 -20.11 -4.48
C THR A 201 3.49 -21.24 -5.25
N PRO A 202 4.76 -21.55 -4.91
CA PRO A 202 5.71 -22.26 -5.79
C PRO A 202 5.35 -23.69 -6.22
N ARG A 203 4.19 -24.22 -5.81
CA ARG A 203 3.70 -25.55 -6.24
C ARG A 203 3.45 -25.64 -7.76
N GLN A 204 3.54 -24.55 -8.52
CA GLN A 204 3.18 -24.48 -9.95
C GLN A 204 4.35 -24.16 -10.92
N GLY A 205 5.60 -24.14 -10.45
CA GLY A 205 6.80 -23.94 -11.28
C GLY A 205 7.07 -22.47 -11.71
N PRO A 206 8.32 -22.13 -12.08
CA PRO A 206 8.80 -20.73 -12.22
C PRO A 206 8.17 -19.94 -13.38
N ALA A 207 7.94 -20.56 -14.53
CA ALA A 207 7.47 -19.87 -15.75
C ALA A 207 6.01 -19.36 -15.69
N ARG A 208 5.22 -19.77 -14.69
CA ARG A 208 3.81 -19.34 -14.51
C ARG A 208 3.62 -18.35 -13.36
N LEU A 209 4.70 -17.93 -12.70
CA LEU A 209 4.64 -17.09 -11.50
C LEU A 209 4.23 -15.64 -11.81
N PHE A 210 4.44 -15.15 -13.03
CA PHE A 210 4.36 -13.71 -13.33
C PHE A 210 3.65 -13.37 -14.65
N LEU A 211 2.60 -14.09 -15.05
CA LEU A 211 1.81 -13.64 -16.20
C LEU A 211 1.11 -12.31 -15.85
N PRO A 212 1.53 -11.16 -16.40
CA PRO A 212 1.01 -9.85 -15.99
C PRO A 212 -0.50 -9.78 -16.23
N GLN A 213 -1.21 -9.16 -15.30
CA GLN A 213 -2.64 -8.87 -15.46
C GLN A 213 -2.81 -7.37 -15.69
N PRO A 214 -3.42 -6.95 -16.81
CA PRO A 214 -3.60 -5.54 -17.10
C PRO A 214 -4.35 -4.82 -15.98
N VAL A 215 -3.88 -3.63 -15.66
CA VAL A 215 -4.52 -2.69 -14.73
C VAL A 215 -4.87 -1.46 -15.55
N GLN A 216 -6.11 -0.98 -15.44
CA GLN A 216 -6.47 0.33 -15.98
C GLN A 216 -5.50 1.37 -15.41
N PRO A 217 -4.86 2.23 -16.22
CA PRO A 217 -3.91 3.22 -15.73
C PRO A 217 -4.47 3.98 -14.53
N LEU A 218 -3.70 4.00 -13.45
CA LEU A 218 -4.08 4.63 -12.20
C LEU A 218 -3.35 5.96 -12.09
N PRO A 219 -4.06 7.07 -11.85
CA PRO A 219 -3.42 8.33 -11.53
C PRO A 219 -2.82 8.21 -10.14
N PHE A 220 -1.68 8.86 -9.90
CA PHE A 220 -0.98 8.86 -8.61
C PHE A 220 -0.53 7.46 -8.13
N ARG A 221 0.12 7.39 -6.97
CA ARG A 221 0.65 6.13 -6.44
C ARG A 221 -0.38 5.32 -5.69
N ILE A 222 -0.16 4.01 -5.62
CA ILE A 222 -0.82 3.09 -4.70
C ILE A 222 0.20 2.61 -3.69
N THR A 223 -0.01 2.97 -2.43
CA THR A 223 0.90 2.64 -1.33
C THR A 223 0.47 1.41 -0.53
N ASP A 224 -0.83 1.06 -0.52
CA ASP A 224 -1.31 -0.20 0.06
C ASP A 224 -2.71 -0.57 -0.46
N VAL A 225 -3.09 -1.83 -0.32
CA VAL A 225 -4.36 -2.40 -0.77
C VAL A 225 -4.92 -3.42 0.22
N THR A 226 -6.22 -3.32 0.50
CA THR A 226 -6.95 -4.31 1.30
C THR A 226 -8.04 -5.01 0.49
N ALA A 227 -8.18 -6.32 0.66
CA ALA A 227 -9.33 -7.04 0.11
C ALA A 227 -10.63 -6.62 0.82
N THR A 228 -11.67 -6.30 0.05
CA THR A 228 -13.00 -5.91 0.55
C THR A 228 -14.12 -6.80 0.02
N GLY A 229 -13.77 -7.84 -0.72
CA GLY A 229 -14.69 -8.84 -1.21
C GLY A 229 -14.07 -9.67 -2.32
N LYS A 230 -14.88 -10.57 -2.88
CA LYS A 230 -14.47 -11.40 -4.01
C LYS A 230 -14.11 -10.50 -5.20
N ASN A 231 -12.85 -10.55 -5.65
CA ASN A 231 -12.34 -9.75 -6.76
C ASN A 231 -12.48 -8.22 -6.56
N ARG A 232 -12.62 -7.77 -5.31
CA ARG A 232 -12.79 -6.37 -4.95
C ARG A 232 -11.79 -6.01 -3.86
N PHE A 233 -11.11 -4.90 -4.08
CA PHE A 233 -10.10 -4.36 -3.18
C PHE A 233 -10.35 -2.86 -3.02
N THR A 234 -9.89 -2.31 -1.91
CA THR A 234 -9.80 -0.87 -1.69
C THR A 234 -8.33 -0.53 -1.56
N ALA A 235 -7.89 0.53 -2.25
CA ALA A 235 -6.50 0.95 -2.23
C ALA A 235 -6.38 2.41 -1.79
N LEU A 236 -5.25 2.73 -1.16
CA LEU A 236 -4.81 4.11 -1.03
C LEU A 236 -4.41 4.62 -2.41
N ASN A 237 -4.79 5.86 -2.73
CA ASN A 237 -4.36 6.52 -3.94
C ASN A 237 -3.92 7.94 -3.61
N TYR A 238 -2.60 8.15 -3.61
CA TYR A 238 -1.98 9.32 -3.01
C TYR A 238 -1.10 10.05 -4.03
N PHE A 239 -1.16 11.36 -4.04
CA PHE A 239 -0.23 12.23 -4.74
C PHE A 239 0.49 13.11 -3.73
N PHE A 240 1.82 12.99 -3.66
CA PHE A 240 2.65 13.93 -2.93
C PHE A 240 3.14 15.05 -3.86
N ARG A 241 3.10 16.30 -3.40
CA ARG A 241 3.51 17.47 -4.20
C ARG A 241 5.04 17.65 -4.32
N GLY A 242 5.83 16.63 -3.99
CA GLY A 242 7.29 16.71 -4.01
C GLY A 242 7.84 16.99 -5.40
N GLU A 243 9.08 17.49 -5.44
CA GLU A 243 9.78 17.72 -6.70
C GLU A 243 10.27 16.42 -7.34
N ASP A 244 10.59 15.42 -6.52
CA ASP A 244 11.00 14.08 -6.97
C ASP A 244 9.80 13.25 -7.47
N ASP A 245 8.59 13.58 -7.01
CA ASP A 245 7.31 12.95 -7.35
C ASP A 245 6.72 13.39 -8.72
N LYS A 246 7.55 14.00 -9.57
CA LYS A 246 7.13 14.45 -10.91
C LYS A 246 6.57 13.32 -11.77
N VAL A 247 7.06 12.09 -11.57
CA VAL A 247 6.58 10.89 -12.28
C VAL A 247 5.08 10.64 -12.06
N TYR A 248 4.52 11.10 -10.94
CA TYR A 248 3.11 10.93 -10.60
C TYR A 248 2.19 12.03 -11.11
N ARG A 249 2.75 13.10 -11.70
CA ARG A 249 1.97 14.23 -12.20
C ARG A 249 1.16 13.77 -13.42
N PRO A 250 -0.19 13.77 -13.37
CA PRO A 250 -0.98 13.45 -14.54
C PRO A 250 -0.72 14.46 -15.65
N ALA A 251 -0.90 14.03 -16.91
CA ALA A 251 -0.90 14.97 -18.03
C ALA A 251 -1.99 16.05 -17.82
N ASP A 252 -1.78 17.27 -18.32
CA ASP A 252 -2.75 18.37 -18.13
C ASP A 252 -4.15 18.04 -18.71
N ALA A 253 -4.23 17.16 -19.72
CA ALA A 253 -5.50 16.69 -20.29
C ALA A 253 -6.19 15.59 -19.45
N ASP A 254 -5.52 15.00 -18.46
CA ASP A 254 -6.11 13.99 -17.58
C ASP A 254 -7.10 14.64 -16.59
N PRO A 255 -8.34 14.13 -16.45
CA PRO A 255 -9.31 14.68 -15.50
C PRO A 255 -8.82 14.76 -14.05
N ASN A 256 -7.87 13.91 -13.65
CA ASN A 256 -7.29 13.92 -12.30
C ASN A 256 -6.27 15.05 -12.11
N SER A 257 -5.78 15.71 -13.16
CA SER A 257 -4.88 16.86 -13.05
C SER A 257 -5.51 18.01 -12.25
N ALA A 258 -6.81 18.25 -12.45
CA ALA A 258 -7.56 19.27 -11.71
C ALA A 258 -7.64 19.01 -10.18
N LEU A 259 -7.48 17.76 -9.74
CA LEU A 259 -7.51 17.40 -8.31
C LEU A 259 -6.25 17.89 -7.59
N VAL A 260 -5.11 17.81 -8.27
CA VAL A 260 -3.78 18.14 -7.73
C VAL A 260 -3.29 19.51 -8.15
N LYS A 261 -3.89 20.13 -9.18
CA LYS A 261 -3.50 21.45 -9.72
C LYS A 261 -4.72 22.36 -9.99
N PRO A 262 -5.65 22.57 -9.04
CA PRO A 262 -6.90 23.30 -9.29
C PRO A 262 -6.72 24.79 -9.63
N ALA A 263 -5.59 25.39 -9.25
CA ALA A 263 -5.28 26.80 -9.48
C ALA A 263 -3.89 27.00 -10.11
N GLY A 264 -3.42 26.02 -10.89
CA GLY A 264 -2.09 26.06 -11.52
C GLY A 264 -0.93 25.62 -10.61
N THR A 265 -1.13 25.58 -9.29
CA THR A 265 -0.13 25.12 -8.31
C THR A 265 -0.44 23.72 -7.80
N TYR A 266 0.60 22.87 -7.70
CA TYR A 266 0.47 21.51 -7.18
C TYR A 266 0.19 21.48 -5.66
N ARG A 267 -0.75 20.62 -5.26
CA ARG A 267 -1.05 20.27 -3.87
C ARG A 267 -1.09 18.76 -3.70
N SER A 268 -0.73 18.28 -2.51
CA SER A 268 -0.92 16.86 -2.17
C SER A 268 -2.42 16.52 -2.17
N TYR A 269 -2.73 15.29 -2.55
CA TYR A 269 -4.12 14.82 -2.66
C TYR A 269 -4.19 13.34 -2.31
N SER A 270 -5.17 12.97 -1.48
CA SER A 270 -5.35 11.63 -0.96
C SER A 270 -6.79 11.19 -1.13
N ARG A 271 -7.01 9.99 -1.66
CA ARG A 271 -8.34 9.37 -1.72
C ARG A 271 -8.25 7.86 -1.53
N LEU A 272 -9.40 7.26 -1.27
CA LEU A 272 -9.59 5.82 -1.45
C LEU A 272 -10.16 5.55 -2.84
N ILE A 273 -9.72 4.44 -3.43
CA ILE A 273 -10.29 3.90 -4.67
C ILE A 273 -10.74 2.47 -4.48
N VAL A 274 -11.73 2.03 -5.26
CA VAL A 274 -12.10 0.62 -5.38
C VAL A 274 -11.43 0.03 -6.61
N LEU A 275 -10.58 -0.97 -6.41
CA LEU A 275 -10.06 -1.83 -7.47
C LEU A 275 -10.97 -3.05 -7.64
N ARG A 276 -11.36 -3.35 -8.88
CA ARG A 276 -12.17 -4.52 -9.20
C ARG A 276 -11.50 -5.33 -10.29
N ARG A 277 -11.33 -6.62 -10.04
CA ARG A 277 -10.89 -7.55 -11.07
C ARG A 277 -12.09 -7.98 -11.93
N ARG A 278 -12.05 -7.65 -13.22
CA ARG A 278 -13.03 -8.06 -14.25
C ARG A 278 -12.34 -8.99 -15.24
N GLY A 279 -12.60 -10.30 -15.12
CA GLY A 279 -11.90 -11.30 -15.92
C GLY A 279 -10.39 -11.32 -15.63
N LYS A 280 -9.58 -10.95 -16.63
CA LYS A 280 -8.11 -10.92 -16.55
C LYS A 280 -7.52 -9.54 -16.28
N SER A 281 -8.34 -8.50 -16.14
CA SER A 281 -7.88 -7.13 -15.89
C SER A 281 -8.45 -6.54 -14.60
N TYR A 282 -7.85 -5.44 -14.15
CA TYR A 282 -8.31 -4.62 -13.04
C TYR A 282 -8.81 -3.27 -13.55
N THR A 283 -9.96 -2.85 -13.04
CA THR A 283 -10.56 -1.51 -13.26
C THR A 283 -10.67 -0.80 -11.93
N TRP A 284 -10.67 0.53 -11.93
CA TRP A 284 -10.78 1.31 -10.71
C TRP A 284 -11.88 2.38 -10.77
N GLN A 285 -12.34 2.81 -9.61
CA GLN A 285 -13.21 3.98 -9.45
C GLN A 285 -12.93 4.65 -8.10
N PRO A 286 -13.12 5.98 -7.97
CA PRO A 286 -13.04 6.65 -6.67
C PRO A 286 -14.03 6.06 -5.66
N LEU A 287 -13.63 6.05 -4.38
CA LEU A 287 -14.48 5.67 -3.25
C LEU A 287 -14.84 6.88 -2.39
N GLY A 288 -13.86 7.71 -2.04
CA GLY A 288 -14.03 8.86 -1.18
C GLY A 288 -12.72 9.61 -0.99
N GLU A 289 -12.80 10.91 -0.76
CA GLU A 289 -11.63 11.78 -0.57
C GLU A 289 -11.35 11.99 0.93
N PHE A 290 -10.08 12.09 1.30
CA PHE A 290 -9.74 12.45 2.67
C PHE A 290 -10.14 13.92 2.94
N PRO A 291 -10.49 14.29 4.19
CA PRO A 291 -10.64 15.69 4.56
C PRO A 291 -9.36 16.50 4.29
N ALA A 292 -9.50 17.81 4.10
CA ALA A 292 -8.41 18.69 3.66
C ALA A 292 -7.17 18.63 4.57
N GLU A 293 -7.38 18.51 5.88
CA GLU A 293 -6.33 18.42 6.89
C GLU A 293 -5.50 17.13 6.81
N TYR A 294 -6.01 16.09 6.12
CA TYR A 294 -5.37 14.78 5.96
C TYR A 294 -4.78 14.55 4.56
N MET A 295 -4.93 15.51 3.63
CA MET A 295 -4.51 15.35 2.24
C MET A 295 -2.99 15.21 2.03
N GLY A 296 -2.19 15.75 2.94
CA GLY A 296 -0.72 15.80 2.82
C GLY A 296 0.04 14.85 3.74
N TYR A 297 -0.64 13.90 4.39
CA TYR A 297 0.01 12.85 5.16
C TYR A 297 0.53 11.79 4.19
N ASN A 298 1.71 11.23 4.47
CA ASN A 298 2.24 10.16 3.64
C ASN A 298 1.59 8.81 3.97
N TRP A 299 0.39 8.58 3.43
CA TRP A 299 -0.40 7.37 3.71
C TRP A 299 0.25 6.13 3.11
N GLU A 300 0.57 5.14 3.96
CA GLU A 300 1.29 3.93 3.56
C GLU A 300 0.59 2.62 3.94
N GLY A 301 -0.50 2.65 4.70
CA GLY A 301 -1.16 1.39 5.09
C GLY A 301 -2.67 1.47 5.19
N ILE A 302 -3.37 0.42 4.73
CA ILE A 302 -4.83 0.30 4.77
C ILE A 302 -5.29 -1.12 5.12
N ALA A 303 -6.23 -1.24 6.05
CA ALA A 303 -6.92 -2.50 6.34
C ALA A 303 -8.43 -2.30 6.44
N ALA A 304 -9.21 -3.15 5.76
CA ALA A 304 -10.66 -3.13 5.85
C ALA A 304 -11.13 -3.57 7.25
N TYR A 305 -11.89 -2.73 7.94
CA TYR A 305 -12.31 -2.96 9.30
C TYR A 305 -13.76 -2.52 9.52
N GLN A 306 -14.62 -3.44 9.94
CA GLN A 306 -16.05 -3.20 10.12
C GLN A 306 -16.70 -2.58 8.86
N GLN A 307 -17.25 -1.37 8.96
CA GLN A 307 -17.89 -0.64 7.86
C GLN A 307 -16.97 0.45 7.27
N GLY A 308 -15.68 0.41 7.59
CA GLY A 308 -14.70 1.39 7.17
C GLY A 308 -13.32 0.77 6.95
N TYR A 309 -12.31 1.58 7.18
CA TYR A 309 -10.91 1.22 6.97
C TYR A 309 -10.07 1.81 8.09
N LEU A 310 -9.09 1.04 8.56
CA LEU A 310 -7.98 1.58 9.33
C LEU A 310 -6.93 2.03 8.32
N VAL A 311 -6.44 3.25 8.47
CA VAL A 311 -5.43 3.86 7.60
C VAL A 311 -4.31 4.42 8.44
N ILE A 312 -3.06 4.20 8.04
CA ILE A 312 -1.90 4.76 8.74
C ILE A 312 -0.99 5.46 7.73
N ASN A 313 -0.41 6.58 8.16
CA ASN A 313 0.77 7.12 7.48
C ASN A 313 2.03 6.43 8.02
N ASP A 314 3.13 6.57 7.30
CA ASP A 314 4.47 6.29 7.82
C ASP A 314 4.79 7.11 9.09
N THR A 315 5.72 8.08 9.03
CA THR A 315 5.91 9.11 10.05
C THR A 315 5.73 10.54 9.49
N TYR A 316 5.77 10.76 8.18
CA TYR A 316 5.71 12.09 7.58
C TYR A 316 4.30 12.69 7.61
N THR A 317 4.15 13.66 8.51
CA THR A 317 3.01 14.58 8.57
C THR A 317 3.33 15.90 7.88
N PRO A 318 2.33 16.70 7.46
CA PRO A 318 2.56 17.99 6.79
C PRO A 318 3.45 18.99 7.58
N GLN A 319 3.54 18.82 8.90
CA GLN A 319 4.31 19.67 9.80
C GLN A 319 5.05 18.81 10.84
N LYS A 320 6.23 19.27 11.28
CA LYS A 320 6.98 18.68 12.40
C LYS A 320 6.27 18.97 13.75
N PRO A 321 6.47 18.15 14.80
CA PRO A 321 7.21 16.88 14.78
C PRO A 321 6.45 15.80 14.00
N TYR A 322 7.20 15.06 13.18
CA TYR A 322 6.70 13.90 12.43
C TYR A 322 6.24 12.80 13.39
N ARG A 323 5.17 12.10 13.01
CA ARG A 323 4.56 11.04 13.81
C ARG A 323 3.65 10.17 12.95
N SER A 324 3.56 8.90 13.30
CA SER A 324 2.55 8.01 12.74
C SER A 324 1.17 8.35 13.32
N THR A 325 0.16 8.34 12.47
CA THR A 325 -1.23 8.63 12.79
C THR A 325 -2.09 7.52 12.23
N LEU A 326 -2.80 6.80 13.11
CA LEU A 326 -3.82 5.85 12.74
C LEU A 326 -5.18 6.53 12.67
N LEU A 327 -5.87 6.34 11.56
CA LEU A 327 -7.23 6.79 11.33
C LEU A 327 -8.17 5.60 11.19
N TYR A 328 -9.39 5.75 11.67
CA TYR A 328 -10.53 4.98 11.18
C TYR A 328 -11.32 5.87 10.24
N VAL A 329 -11.49 5.42 9.00
CA VAL A 329 -12.15 6.17 7.93
C VAL A 329 -13.36 5.41 7.41
N GLN A 330 -14.45 6.12 7.18
CA GLN A 330 -15.69 5.55 6.65
C GLN A 330 -16.11 6.30 5.40
N PRO A 331 -16.52 5.60 4.33
CA PRO A 331 -17.24 6.23 3.23
C PRO A 331 -18.48 6.94 3.80
N GLY A 332 -18.69 8.21 3.44
CA GLY A 332 -19.94 8.89 3.76
C GLY A 332 -21.12 8.05 3.26
N ARG A 333 -22.17 7.94 4.09
CA ARG A 333 -23.43 7.38 3.58
C ARG A 333 -23.93 8.31 2.45
N PRO A 334 -24.35 7.76 1.31
CA PRO A 334 -24.89 8.56 0.22
C PRO A 334 -26.12 9.36 0.65
#